data_AF-A0A520IU09-F1
#
_entry.id   AF-A0A520IU09-F1
#
_cell.length_a   1.000
_cell.length_b   1.000
_cell.length_c   1.000
_cell.angle_alpha   90.00
_cell.angle_beta   90.00
_cell.angle_gamma   90.00
#
_symmetry.space_group_name_H-M   'P 1'
#
loop_
_entity.id
_entity.type
_entity.pdbx_description
1 polymer ?
#
loop_
_entity_poly.entity_id
_entity_poly.type
_entity_poly.pdbx_seq_one_letter_code
_entity_poly.pdbx_strand_id
1 'polypeptide(L)'
;AIGTRKVTTVEGLGTAAKPGDVQRAFLQEQAAQCGYCIPGMMARAEGLLRKTVTPTEGELRTAMAPSLCRCGTHMRILRAVRRAAVMRGGGVVDAAEPVT
;
A
#
# COMPACT_ATOMS: atom_id res chain seq x y z
N ALA A 1 -15.79 13.95 -15.67
CA ALA A 1 -16.44 12.62 -15.68
C ALA A 1 -15.40 11.51 -15.95
N ILE A 2 -15.64 10.26 -15.53
CA ILE A 2 -14.64 9.18 -15.63
C ILE A 2 -14.51 8.54 -17.02
N GLY A 3 -15.53 8.64 -17.89
CA GLY A 3 -15.50 8.13 -19.28
C GLY A 3 -15.36 6.61 -19.38
N THR A 4 -14.61 6.13 -20.38
CA THR A 4 -14.33 4.69 -20.64
C THR A 4 -13.14 4.14 -19.86
N ARG A 5 -12.60 4.91 -18.89
CA ARG A 5 -11.44 4.49 -18.10
C ARG A 5 -11.78 3.30 -17.21
N LYS A 6 -10.90 2.31 -17.20
CA LYS A 6 -11.00 1.17 -16.29
C LYS A 6 -10.74 1.62 -14.85
N VAL A 7 -11.66 1.32 -13.94
CA VAL A 7 -11.53 1.55 -12.50
C VAL A 7 -11.26 0.23 -11.80
N THR A 8 -10.37 0.25 -10.81
CA THR A 8 -10.09 -0.91 -9.94
C THR A 8 -10.27 -0.49 -8.49
N THR A 9 -11.10 -1.23 -7.77
CA THR A 9 -11.31 -1.07 -6.32
C THR A 9 -10.55 -2.16 -5.56
N VAL A 10 -10.64 -2.16 -4.22
CA VAL A 10 -9.92 -3.16 -3.39
C VAL A 10 -10.35 -4.59 -3.71
N GLU A 11 -11.61 -4.80 -4.08
CA GLU A 11 -12.19 -6.09 -4.47
C GLU A 11 -11.59 -6.60 -5.78
N GLY A 12 -11.06 -5.70 -6.62
CA GLY A 12 -10.38 -6.05 -7.86
C GLY A 12 -8.92 -6.48 -7.68
N LEU A 13 -8.37 -6.42 -6.46
CA LEU A 13 -6.97 -6.80 -6.19
C LEU A 13 -6.77 -8.30 -5.95
N GLY A 14 -7.86 -9.01 -5.63
CA GLY A 14 -7.84 -10.42 -5.27
C GLY A 14 -9.06 -10.79 -4.42
N THR A 15 -9.19 -12.08 -4.11
CA THR A 15 -10.31 -12.62 -3.33
C THR A 15 -9.85 -13.05 -1.94
N ALA A 16 -10.79 -13.32 -1.03
CA ALA A 16 -10.43 -13.86 0.29
C ALA A 16 -9.67 -15.20 0.21
N ALA A 17 -10.01 -16.06 -0.77
CA ALA A 17 -9.34 -17.34 -1.00
C ALA A 17 -8.00 -17.19 -1.74
N LYS A 18 -7.89 -16.18 -2.62
CA LYS A 18 -6.66 -15.88 -3.38
C LYS A 18 -6.38 -14.37 -3.34
N PRO A 19 -5.90 -13.87 -2.19
CA PRO A 19 -5.62 -12.44 -2.02
C PRO A 19 -4.43 -12.01 -2.89
N GLY A 20 -4.49 -10.79 -3.44
CA GLY A 20 -3.38 -10.15 -4.12
C GLY A 20 -2.25 -9.77 -3.16
N ASP A 21 -1.07 -9.38 -3.68
CA ASP A 21 0.13 -9.17 -2.85
C ASP A 21 -0.07 -8.10 -1.77
N VAL A 22 -0.72 -6.98 -2.12
CA VAL A 22 -1.06 -5.91 -1.17
C VAL A 22 -2.00 -6.43 -0.08
N GLN A 23 -3.04 -7.19 -0.45
CA GLN A 23 -3.97 -7.78 0.52
C GLN A 23 -3.25 -8.77 1.45
N ARG A 24 -2.41 -9.67 0.90
CA ARG A 24 -1.60 -10.62 1.68
C ARG A 24 -0.65 -9.91 2.63
N ALA A 25 0.03 -8.87 2.18
CA ALA A 25 0.97 -8.13 3.01
C ALA A 25 0.27 -7.40 4.16
N PHE A 26 -0.90 -6.81 3.92
CA PHE A 26 -1.70 -6.19 4.98
C PHE A 26 -2.20 -7.21 6.01
N LEU A 27 -2.54 -8.43 5.57
CA LEU A 27 -2.87 -9.54 6.47
C LEU A 27 -1.65 -9.96 7.32
N GLN A 28 -0.50 -10.17 6.68
CA GLN A 28 0.73 -10.62 7.36
C GLN A 28 1.28 -9.59 8.36
N GLU A 29 1.21 -8.31 8.04
CA GLU A 29 1.61 -7.22 8.96
C GLU A 29 0.48 -6.83 9.93
N GLN A 30 -0.68 -7.49 9.82
CA GLN A 30 -1.89 -7.24 10.58
C GLN A 30 -2.25 -5.74 10.60
N ALA A 31 -2.20 -5.11 9.42
CA ALA A 31 -2.33 -3.66 9.27
C ALA A 31 -3.75 -3.12 9.59
N ALA A 32 -4.76 -4.00 9.57
CA ALA A 32 -6.14 -3.68 9.87
C ALA A 32 -6.47 -3.80 11.37
N GLN A 33 -7.23 -2.82 11.89
CA GLN A 33 -7.97 -2.92 13.16
C GLN A 33 -9.47 -2.76 12.86
N CYS A 34 -10.03 -1.54 12.94
CA CYS A 34 -11.44 -1.31 12.61
C CYS A 34 -11.76 -1.52 11.11
N GLY A 35 -10.73 -1.61 10.26
CA GLY A 35 -10.88 -1.88 8.84
C GLY A 35 -11.30 -0.70 7.97
N TYR A 36 -11.86 0.38 8.53
CA TYR A 36 -12.51 1.44 7.76
C TYR A 36 -11.59 2.11 6.71
N CYS A 37 -10.36 2.46 7.08
CA CYS A 37 -9.42 3.11 6.15
C CYS A 37 -8.70 2.13 5.21
N ILE A 38 -8.81 0.82 5.46
CA ILE A 38 -7.96 -0.20 4.83
C ILE A 38 -8.22 -0.35 3.32
N PRO A 39 -9.46 -0.33 2.81
CA PRO A 39 -9.71 -0.35 1.37
C PRO A 39 -8.98 0.77 0.61
N GLY A 40 -9.05 2.00 1.12
CA GLY A 40 -8.39 3.16 0.52
C GLY A 40 -6.86 3.09 0.61
N MET A 41 -6.35 2.60 1.74
CA MET A 41 -4.91 2.36 1.94
C MET A 41 -4.36 1.31 0.97
N MET A 42 -5.09 0.18 0.78
CA MET A 42 -4.72 -0.86 -0.16
C MET A 42 -4.75 -0.36 -1.61
N ALA A 43 -5.78 0.41 -1.99
CA ALA A 43 -5.88 1.00 -3.32
C ALA A 43 -4.72 1.97 -3.61
N ARG A 44 -4.31 2.79 -2.63
CA ARG A 44 -3.14 3.67 -2.76
C ARG A 44 -1.83 2.92 -2.83
N ALA A 45 -1.62 1.94 -1.96
CA ALA A 45 -0.44 1.09 -2.00
C ALA A 45 -0.30 0.38 -3.36
N GLU A 46 -1.41 -0.16 -3.88
CA GLU A 46 -1.45 -0.74 -5.22
C GLU A 46 -1.10 0.29 -6.30
N GLY A 47 -1.67 1.50 -6.22
CA GLY A 47 -1.37 2.59 -7.15
C GLY A 47 0.11 2.98 -7.17
N LEU A 48 0.78 2.99 -6.01
CA LEU A 48 2.22 3.20 -5.91
C LEU A 48 2.98 2.02 -6.55
N LEU A 49 2.67 0.79 -6.14
CA LEU A 49 3.41 -0.41 -6.53
C LEU A 49 3.20 -0.83 -7.98
N ARG A 50 2.15 -0.33 -8.65
CA ARG A 50 1.99 -0.44 -10.10
C ARG A 50 2.94 0.47 -10.87
N LYS A 51 3.35 1.59 -10.29
CA LYS A 51 4.31 2.51 -10.91
C LYS A 51 5.74 2.03 -10.70
N THR A 52 6.06 1.58 -9.49
CA THR A 52 7.38 1.07 -9.14
C THR A 52 7.30 0.09 -7.99
N VAL A 53 7.97 -1.05 -8.12
CA VAL A 53 8.16 -2.02 -7.03
C VAL A 53 9.38 -1.69 -6.16
N THR A 54 10.11 -0.63 -6.48
CA THR A 54 11.25 -0.11 -5.70
C THR A 54 11.09 1.37 -5.38
N PRO A 55 9.97 1.81 -4.76
CA PRO A 55 9.83 3.21 -4.38
C PRO A 55 10.84 3.54 -3.27
N THR A 56 11.22 4.80 -3.19
CA THR A 56 11.97 5.32 -2.06
C THR A 56 11.09 5.42 -0.80
N GLU A 57 11.70 5.49 0.37
CA GLU A 57 10.99 5.70 1.63
C GLU A 57 10.15 7.01 1.61
N GLY A 58 10.68 8.08 1.01
CA GLY A 58 9.98 9.35 0.83
C GLY A 58 8.76 9.25 -0.09
N GLU A 59 8.89 8.53 -1.21
CA GLU A 59 7.76 8.25 -2.12
C GLU A 59 6.67 7.41 -1.45
N LEU A 60 7.07 6.39 -0.69
CA LEU A 60 6.13 5.58 0.09
C LEU A 60 5.33 6.44 1.07
N ARG A 61 6.01 7.28 1.85
CA ARG A 61 5.36 8.17 2.82
C ARG A 61 4.44 9.16 2.14
N THR A 62 4.90 9.78 1.06
CA THR A 62 4.10 10.75 0.29
C THR A 62 2.85 10.11 -0.29
N ALA A 63 2.95 8.91 -0.85
CA ALA A 63 1.82 8.18 -1.42
C ALA A 63 0.75 7.82 -0.36
N MET A 64 1.18 7.53 0.87
CA MET A 64 0.30 7.10 1.96
C MET A 64 -0.20 8.26 2.85
N ALA A 65 0.49 9.40 2.86
CA ALA A 65 0.21 10.55 3.72
C ALA A 65 -1.25 11.01 3.73
N PRO A 66 -1.98 11.10 2.61
CA PRO A 66 -3.35 11.63 2.64
C PRO A 66 -4.37 10.57 3.09
N SER A 67 -3.94 9.38 3.52
CA SER A 67 -4.81 8.35 4.07
C SER A 67 -4.72 8.36 5.59
N LEU A 68 -5.79 8.79 6.25
CA LEU A 68 -5.84 8.88 7.70
C LEU A 68 -6.27 7.55 8.33
N CYS A 69 -5.67 7.19 9.47
CA CYS A 69 -6.03 6.01 10.25
C CYS A 69 -6.22 6.40 11.71
N ARG A 70 -7.44 6.26 12.24
CA ARG A 70 -7.74 6.60 13.63
C ARG A 70 -7.34 5.52 14.62
N CYS A 71 -7.18 4.28 14.17
CA CYS A 71 -6.71 3.15 14.97
C CYS A 71 -5.20 3.18 15.26
N GLY A 72 -4.43 4.09 14.65
CA GLY A 72 -2.99 4.22 14.91
C GLY A 72 -2.12 3.14 14.26
N THR A 73 -2.59 2.43 13.23
CA THR A 73 -1.82 1.33 12.59
C THR A 73 -0.90 1.76 11.44
N HIS A 74 -0.67 3.07 11.24
CA HIS A 74 0.02 3.57 10.05
C HIS A 74 1.40 2.93 9.83
N MET A 75 2.18 2.69 10.89
CA MET A 75 3.48 2.00 10.77
C MET A 75 3.36 0.55 10.29
N ARG A 76 2.29 -0.17 10.68
CA ARG A 76 1.99 -1.53 10.18
C ARG A 76 1.61 -1.49 8.71
N ILE A 77 0.86 -0.45 8.30
CA ILE A 77 0.49 -0.20 6.90
C ILE A 77 1.75 0.05 6.07
N LEU A 78 2.66 0.92 6.51
CA LEU A 78 3.92 1.17 5.79
C LEU A 78 4.75 -0.13 5.65
N ARG A 79 4.87 -0.93 6.71
CA ARG A 79 5.52 -2.25 6.62
C ARG A 79 4.82 -3.18 5.63
N ALA A 80 3.48 -3.15 5.55
CA ALA A 80 2.72 -3.96 4.60
C ALA A 80 3.04 -3.55 3.16
N VAL A 81 3.16 -2.25 2.86
CA VAL A 81 3.56 -1.80 1.52
C VAL A 81 4.99 -2.24 1.19
N ARG A 82 5.94 -2.13 2.13
CA ARG A 82 7.32 -2.64 1.93
C ARG A 82 7.33 -4.13 1.63
N ARG A 83 6.58 -4.92 2.39
CA ARG A 83 6.43 -6.36 2.17
C ARG A 83 5.82 -6.68 0.81
N ALA A 84 4.78 -5.95 0.40
CA ALA A 84 4.17 -6.14 -0.92
C ALA A 84 5.15 -5.82 -2.06
N ALA A 85 6.01 -4.82 -1.90
CA ALA A 85 7.09 -4.52 -2.84
C ALA A 85 8.07 -5.69 -2.99
N VAL A 86 8.50 -6.28 -1.87
CA VAL A 86 9.38 -7.46 -1.86
C VAL A 86 8.70 -8.68 -2.50
N MET A 87 7.42 -8.92 -2.23
CA MET A 87 6.66 -10.00 -2.88
C MET A 87 6.61 -9.89 -4.41
N ARG A 88 6.75 -8.66 -4.93
CA ARG A 88 6.80 -8.36 -6.38
C ARG A 88 8.21 -8.33 -6.95
N GLY A 89 9.21 -8.74 -6.17
CA GLY A 89 10.62 -8.77 -6.58
C GLY A 89 11.34 -7.43 -6.48
N GLY A 90 10.75 -6.43 -5.81
CA GLY A 90 11.38 -5.15 -5.53
C GLY A 90 11.74 -4.99 -4.04
N GLY A 91 11.64 -3.75 -3.56
CA GLY A 91 12.00 -3.38 -2.18
C GLY A 91 12.04 -1.87 -2.02
N VAL A 92 11.57 -1.37 -0.87
CA VAL A 92 11.63 0.07 -0.61
C VAL A 92 13.07 0.43 -0.28
N VAL A 93 13.62 1.36 -1.05
CA VAL A 93 15.01 1.80 -0.92
C VAL A 93 15.04 3.11 -0.15
N ASP A 94 16.13 3.36 0.56
CA ASP A 94 16.35 4.70 1.10
C ASP A 94 16.68 5.62 -0.08
N ALA A 95 15.84 6.65 -0.29
CA ALA A 95 16.38 7.85 -0.90
C ALA A 95 17.41 8.36 0.10
N ALA A 96 18.65 8.63 -0.34
CA ALA A 96 19.57 9.39 0.49
C ALA A 96 18.89 10.71 0.87
N GLU A 97 18.39 10.82 2.11
CA GLU A 97 17.95 12.09 2.67
C GLU A 97 19.15 12.75 3.34
N PRO A 98 19.46 14.03 3.03
CA PRO A 98 20.28 14.81 3.92
C PRO A 98 19.50 14.98 5.22
N VAL A 99 20.04 14.44 6.30
CA VAL A 99 19.68 14.88 7.65
C VAL A 99 20.11 16.34 7.75
N THR A 100 19.15 17.25 7.78
CA THR A 100 19.34 18.62 8.29
C THR A 100 18.53 18.80 9.55
#